data_AF-A0A916GPT4-F1
#
_entry.id   AF-A0A916GPT4-F1
#
_cell.length_a   1.000
_cell.length_b   1.000
_cell.length_c   1.000
_cell.angle_alpha   90.00
_cell.angle_beta   90.00
_cell.angle_gamma   90.00
#
_symmetry.space_group_name_H-M   'P 1'
#
loop_
_entity.id
_entity.type
_entity.pdbx_description
1 polymer ?
#
loop_
_entity_poly.entity_id
_entity_poly.type
_entity_poly.pdbx_seq_one_letter_code
_entity_poly.pdbx_strand_id
1 'polypeptide(L)'
;MRKFLAAACLLLAAQFAAAEDLPVIAGLKAFRAPMERIVAEGGKGRDADLSVIAAAYEDADKAWKQVTSEPMDMEAYGIPAERQEDAWREVRMVGMLVGYLDEAVKRGDRALMLRAVGLLRPAYDKLAARLGLR
;
A
#
# COMPACT_ATOMS: atom_id res chain seq x y z
N MET A 1 -17.66 14.81 -46.17
CA MET A 1 -17.77 13.82 -45.07
C MET A 1 -16.41 13.47 -44.45
N ARG A 2 -15.61 14.45 -44.00
CA ARG A 2 -14.31 14.20 -43.32
C ARG A 2 -14.24 14.74 -41.88
N LYS A 3 -15.23 15.52 -41.45
CA LYS A 3 -15.25 16.18 -40.13
C LYS A 3 -15.87 15.32 -39.02
N PHE A 4 -16.61 14.27 -39.36
CA PHE A 4 -17.26 13.39 -38.37
C PHE A 4 -16.38 12.23 -37.89
N LEU A 5 -15.38 11.81 -38.67
CA LEU A 5 -14.44 10.76 -38.26
C LEU A 5 -13.39 11.25 -37.24
N ALA A 6 -12.96 12.51 -37.35
CA ALA A 6 -11.99 13.07 -36.40
C ALA A 6 -12.57 13.25 -34.99
N ALA A 7 -13.86 13.61 -34.88
CA ALA A 7 -14.54 13.76 -33.59
C ALA A 7 -14.75 12.41 -32.89
N ALA A 8 -15.03 11.34 -33.64
CA ALA A 8 -15.17 10.00 -33.08
C ALA A 8 -13.83 9.45 -32.55
N CYS A 9 -12.71 9.71 -33.23
CA CYS A 9 -11.39 9.31 -32.73
C CYS A 9 -10.96 10.12 -31.49
N LEU A 10 -11.31 11.41 -31.40
CA LEU A 10 -11.03 12.23 -30.22
C LEU A 10 -11.89 11.86 -29.00
N LEU A 11 -13.12 11.38 -29.22
CA LEU A 11 -13.99 10.88 -28.16
C LEU A 11 -13.55 9.51 -27.60
N LEU A 12 -12.99 8.63 -28.44
CA LEU A 12 -12.38 7.37 -27.97
C LEU A 12 -11.03 7.60 -27.27
N ALA A 13 -10.26 8.60 -27.66
CA ALA A 13 -8.99 8.94 -27.00
C ALA A 13 -9.19 9.61 -25.62
N ALA A 14 -10.34 10.25 -25.39
CA ALA A 14 -10.67 10.88 -24.11
C ALA A 14 -11.15 9.89 -23.03
N GLN A 15 -11.54 8.66 -23.39
CA GLN A 15 -11.89 7.61 -22.43
C GLN A 15 -10.66 6.94 -21.78
N PHE A 16 -9.45 7.20 -22.28
CA PHE A 16 -8.19 6.74 -21.67
C PHE A 16 -7.54 7.77 -20.75
N ALA A 17 -8.25 8.87 -20.42
CA ALA A 17 -7.79 9.85 -19.46
C ALA A 17 -8.16 9.40 -18.04
N ALA A 18 -7.17 8.88 -17.32
CA ALA A 18 -7.24 8.26 -15.99
C ALA A 18 -7.88 6.87 -16.00
N ALA A 19 -7.07 5.84 -16.29
CA ALA A 19 -7.33 4.54 -15.67
C ALA A 19 -7.31 4.78 -14.16
N GLU A 20 -8.49 4.81 -13.53
CA GLU A 20 -8.57 4.84 -12.07
C GLU A 20 -7.77 3.65 -11.56
N ASP A 21 -6.82 3.93 -10.67
CA ASP A 21 -6.05 2.86 -10.04
C ASP A 21 -7.05 1.88 -9.42
N LEU A 22 -6.85 0.58 -9.67
CA LEU A 22 -7.59 -0.46 -8.96
C LEU A 22 -7.49 -0.20 -7.44
N PRO A 23 -8.56 -0.46 -6.65
CA PRO A 23 -8.62 -0.04 -5.24
C PRO A 23 -7.41 -0.42 -4.39
N VAL A 24 -6.83 -1.61 -4.64
CA VAL A 24 -5.60 -2.10 -3.99
C VAL A 24 -4.39 -1.22 -4.32
N ILE A 25 -4.24 -0.82 -5.59
CA ILE A 25 -3.15 0.04 -6.04
C ILE A 25 -3.30 1.44 -5.43
N ALA A 26 -4.51 1.99 -5.44
CA ALA A 26 -4.80 3.27 -4.81
C ALA A 26 -4.49 3.24 -3.31
N GLY A 27 -4.92 2.19 -2.61
CA GLY A 27 -4.64 1.98 -1.19
C GLY A 27 -3.13 1.86 -0.90
N LEU A 28 -2.39 1.11 -1.71
CA LEU A 28 -0.94 0.97 -1.54
C LEU A 28 -0.16 2.25 -1.84
N LYS A 29 -0.63 3.08 -2.78
CA LYS A 29 -0.07 4.42 -3.01
C LYS A 29 -0.34 5.32 -1.80
N ALA A 30 -1.57 5.31 -1.28
CA ALA A 30 -1.95 6.07 -0.08
C ALA A 30 -1.19 5.60 1.18
N PHE A 31 -0.86 4.31 1.27
CA PHE A 31 -0.11 3.73 2.38
C PHE A 31 1.36 4.17 2.44
N ARG A 32 1.94 4.53 1.29
CA ARG A 32 3.38 4.79 1.16
C ARG A 32 3.88 5.92 2.06
N ALA A 33 3.25 7.08 1.98
CA ALA A 33 3.65 8.26 2.74
C ALA A 33 3.57 8.07 4.27
N PRO A 34 2.46 7.57 4.85
CA PRO A 34 2.41 7.32 6.28
C PRO A 34 3.36 6.20 6.72
N MET A 35 3.56 5.16 5.91
CA MET A 35 4.60 4.15 6.15
C MET A 35 6.01 4.76 6.21
N GLU A 36 6.35 5.65 5.28
CA GLU A 36 7.66 6.33 5.27
C GLU A 36 7.85 7.20 6.51
N ARG A 37 6.79 7.86 7.01
CA ARG A 37 6.83 8.59 8.29
C ARG A 37 7.06 7.67 9.48
N ILE A 38 6.35 6.55 9.55
CA ILE A 38 6.54 5.52 10.59
C ILE A 38 7.99 5.03 10.60
N VAL A 39 8.53 4.72 9.42
CA VAL A 39 9.90 4.19 9.26
C VAL A 39 10.95 5.25 9.60
N ALA A 40 10.76 6.50 9.17
CA ALA A 40 11.67 7.59 9.50
C ALA A 40 11.73 7.85 11.01
N GLU A 41 10.58 7.85 11.69
CA GLU A 41 10.52 8.07 13.13
C GLU A 41 11.09 6.87 13.91
N GLY A 42 10.67 5.64 13.58
CA GLY A 42 11.18 4.44 14.24
C GLY A 42 12.67 4.19 13.96
N GLY A 43 13.20 4.70 12.84
CA GLY A 43 14.62 4.69 12.50
C GLY A 43 15.50 5.46 13.50
N LYS A 44 14.92 6.34 14.31
CA LYS A 44 15.62 7.01 15.42
C LYS A 44 15.87 6.08 16.62
N GLY A 45 15.34 4.87 16.60
CA GLY A 45 15.61 3.85 17.61
C GLY A 45 15.19 4.27 19.02
N ARG A 46 16.16 4.52 19.91
CA ARG A 46 15.89 4.96 21.30
C ARG A 46 15.28 6.34 21.38
N ASP A 47 15.53 7.19 20.39
CA ASP A 47 15.05 8.58 20.35
C ASP A 47 13.74 8.73 19.55
N ALA A 48 13.17 7.62 19.07
CA ALA A 48 11.90 7.62 18.36
C ALA A 48 10.75 8.09 19.26
N ASP A 49 9.97 9.04 18.75
CA ASP A 49 8.72 9.51 19.32
C ASP A 49 7.58 8.56 18.91
N LEU A 50 7.11 7.76 19.85
CA LEU A 50 6.05 6.77 19.60
C LEU A 50 4.69 7.42 19.34
N SER A 51 4.48 8.69 19.76
CA SER A 51 3.25 9.41 19.46
C SER A 51 3.19 9.81 17.97
N VAL A 52 4.33 10.17 17.39
CA VAL A 52 4.44 10.44 15.94
C VAL A 52 4.23 9.15 15.14
N ILE A 53 4.78 8.02 15.61
CA ILE A 53 4.53 6.72 14.99
C ILE A 53 3.05 6.35 15.06
N ALA A 54 2.41 6.52 16.22
CA ALA A 54 0.99 6.23 16.40
C ALA A 54 0.10 7.08 15.48
N ALA A 55 0.37 8.40 15.39
CA ALA A 55 -0.37 9.29 14.51
C ALA A 55 -0.21 8.92 13.02
N ALA A 56 1.01 8.58 12.59
CA ALA A 56 1.25 8.12 11.23
C ALA A 56 0.65 6.72 10.96
N TYR A 57 0.56 5.87 11.99
CA TYR A 57 -0.10 4.57 11.91
C TYR A 57 -1.60 4.70 11.62
N GLU A 58 -2.31 5.68 12.18
CA GLU A 58 -3.74 5.88 11.88
C GLU A 58 -3.99 6.10 10.37
N ASP A 59 -3.15 6.93 9.74
CA ASP A 59 -3.18 7.16 8.29
C ASP A 59 -2.85 5.87 7.50
N ALA A 60 -1.84 5.12 7.97
CA ALA A 60 -1.42 3.87 7.34
C ALA A 60 -2.49 2.77 7.45
N ASP A 61 -3.12 2.61 8.61
CA ASP A 61 -4.18 1.64 8.84
C ASP A 61 -5.41 1.95 7.97
N LYS A 62 -5.78 3.23 7.86
CA LYS A 62 -6.86 3.66 6.95
C LYS A 62 -6.55 3.28 5.49
N ALA A 63 -5.33 3.56 5.02
CA ALA A 63 -4.92 3.19 3.67
C ALA A 63 -4.86 1.66 3.48
N TRP A 64 -4.41 0.92 4.49
CA TRP A 64 -4.37 -0.53 4.46
C TRP A 64 -5.77 -1.15 4.43
N LYS A 65 -6.72 -0.60 5.18
CA LYS A 65 -8.14 -1.02 5.12
C LYS A 65 -8.74 -0.85 3.73
N GLN A 66 -8.32 0.17 2.97
CA GLN A 66 -8.69 0.32 1.56
C GLN A 66 -8.05 -0.75 0.67
N VAL A 67 -6.82 -1.17 0.95
CA VAL A 67 -6.20 -2.31 0.26
C VAL A 67 -7.02 -3.60 0.46
N THR A 68 -7.58 -3.78 1.65
CA THR A 68 -8.32 -4.99 2.02
C THR A 68 -9.84 -4.85 1.95
N SER A 69 -10.37 -3.74 1.45
CA SER A 69 -11.83 -3.50 1.43
C SER A 69 -12.54 -4.32 0.36
N GLU A 70 -11.81 -4.78 -0.65
CA GLU A 70 -12.32 -5.59 -1.74
C GLU A 70 -11.44 -6.84 -1.93
N PRO A 71 -12.00 -7.96 -2.43
CA PRO A 71 -11.22 -9.11 -2.81
C PRO A 71 -10.14 -8.72 -3.83
N MET A 72 -8.89 -9.07 -3.53
CA MET A 72 -7.78 -8.81 -4.45
C MET A 72 -7.80 -9.84 -5.58
N ASP A 73 -8.27 -9.43 -6.75
CA ASP A 73 -8.17 -10.22 -7.99
C ASP A 73 -6.79 -10.05 -8.63
N MET A 74 -5.87 -10.95 -8.29
CA MET A 74 -4.49 -10.95 -8.79
C MET A 74 -4.39 -10.95 -10.33
N GLU A 75 -5.36 -11.53 -11.04
CA GLU A 75 -5.39 -11.54 -12.50
C GLU A 75 -5.68 -10.14 -13.05
N ALA A 76 -6.57 -9.39 -12.42
CA ALA A 76 -6.86 -7.99 -12.76
C ALA A 76 -5.63 -7.07 -12.59
N TYR A 77 -4.71 -7.42 -11.69
CA TYR A 77 -3.42 -6.72 -11.51
C TYR A 77 -2.31 -7.24 -12.44
N GLY A 78 -2.61 -8.17 -13.37
CA GLY A 78 -1.65 -8.73 -14.31
C GLY A 78 -0.62 -9.67 -13.68
N ILE A 79 -0.92 -10.25 -12.51
CA ILE A 79 -0.03 -11.20 -11.82
C ILE A 79 -0.24 -12.61 -12.41
N PRO A 80 0.80 -13.23 -13.00
CA PRO A 80 0.71 -14.60 -13.51
C PRO A 80 0.35 -15.60 -12.40
N ALA A 81 -0.43 -16.63 -12.73
CA ALA A 81 -0.93 -17.65 -11.79
C ALA A 81 0.18 -18.24 -10.91
N GLU A 82 1.34 -18.55 -11.49
CA GLU A 82 2.50 -19.12 -10.80
C GLU A 82 3.17 -18.16 -9.80
N ARG A 83 2.82 -16.87 -9.83
CA ARG A 83 3.32 -15.82 -8.91
C ARG A 83 2.26 -15.31 -7.93
N GLN A 84 1.00 -15.75 -8.04
CA GLN A 84 -0.08 -15.25 -7.19
C GLN A 84 0.13 -15.60 -5.71
N GLU A 85 0.60 -16.80 -5.39
CA GLU A 85 0.84 -17.19 -3.99
C GLU A 85 1.98 -16.38 -3.35
N ASP A 86 3.01 -16.04 -4.12
CA ASP A 86 4.07 -15.15 -3.68
C ASP A 86 3.54 -13.73 -3.41
N ALA A 87 2.70 -13.19 -4.31
CA ALA A 87 2.07 -11.89 -4.11
C ALA A 87 1.19 -11.88 -2.85
N TRP A 88 0.38 -12.92 -2.66
CA TRP A 88 -0.41 -13.11 -1.46
C TRP A 88 0.42 -13.20 -0.19
N ARG A 89 1.58 -13.87 -0.23
CA ARG A 89 2.51 -13.91 0.90
C ARG A 89 2.99 -12.52 1.30
N GLU A 90 3.31 -11.66 0.33
CA GLU A 90 3.73 -10.28 0.62
C GLU A 90 2.56 -9.45 1.17
N VAL A 91 1.33 -9.61 0.66
CA VAL A 91 0.12 -8.97 1.22
C VAL A 91 -0.08 -9.37 2.68
N ARG A 92 0.00 -10.67 3.00
CA ARG A 92 -0.13 -11.18 4.36
C ARG A 92 0.96 -10.64 5.29
N MET A 93 2.20 -10.52 4.79
CA MET A 93 3.31 -9.96 5.55
C MET A 93 3.04 -8.50 5.94
N VAL A 94 2.64 -7.66 4.98
CA VAL A 94 2.31 -6.25 5.30
C VAL A 94 1.13 -6.17 6.26
N GLY A 95 0.07 -6.95 6.04
CA GLY A 95 -1.09 -6.97 6.94
C GLY A 95 -0.75 -7.41 8.36
N MET A 96 0.13 -8.40 8.52
CA MET A 96 0.62 -8.82 9.83
C MET A 96 1.40 -7.69 10.53
N LEU A 97 2.27 -6.98 9.81
CA LEU A 97 3.03 -5.86 10.38
C LEU A 97 2.14 -4.69 10.77
N VAL A 98 1.12 -4.37 9.99
CA VAL A 98 0.09 -3.38 10.35
C VAL A 98 -0.63 -3.82 11.64
N GLY A 99 -0.99 -5.10 11.76
CA GLY A 99 -1.59 -5.64 12.99
C GLY A 99 -0.66 -5.59 14.22
N TYR A 100 0.65 -5.80 14.04
CA TYR A 100 1.61 -5.63 15.13
C TYR A 100 1.79 -4.18 15.55
N LEU A 101 1.71 -3.23 14.61
CA LEU A 101 1.71 -1.81 14.93
C LEU A 101 0.46 -1.42 15.72
N ASP A 102 -0.72 -1.91 15.32
CA ASP A 102 -1.97 -1.72 16.05
C ASP A 102 -1.84 -2.15 17.52
N GLU A 103 -1.38 -3.38 17.71
CA GLU A 103 -1.24 -3.97 19.04
C GLU A 103 -0.20 -3.22 19.89
N ALA A 104 0.92 -2.82 19.25
CA ALA A 104 1.95 -2.05 19.92
C ALA A 104 1.45 -0.66 20.35
N VAL A 105 0.66 0.02 19.52
CA VAL A 105 0.03 1.31 19.85
C VAL A 105 -0.93 1.14 21.02
N LYS A 106 -1.84 0.15 20.97
CA LYS A 106 -2.83 -0.10 22.02
C LYS A 106 -2.19 -0.42 23.39
N ARG A 107 -1.06 -1.11 23.39
CA ARG A 107 -0.34 -1.52 24.61
C ARG A 107 0.75 -0.54 25.05
N GLY A 108 1.12 0.43 24.22
CA GLY A 108 2.33 1.23 24.43
C GLY A 108 3.62 0.40 24.37
N ASP A 109 3.63 -0.72 23.63
CA ASP A 109 4.77 -1.63 23.54
C ASP A 109 5.81 -1.11 22.54
N ARG A 110 6.81 -0.37 23.07
CA ARG A 110 7.92 0.17 22.29
C ARG A 110 8.71 -0.89 21.53
N ALA A 111 8.94 -2.05 22.14
CA ALA A 111 9.79 -3.08 21.55
C ALA A 111 9.10 -3.74 20.36
N LEU A 112 7.81 -4.05 20.50
CA LEU A 112 7.01 -4.56 19.39
C LEU A 112 6.88 -3.53 18.27
N MET A 113 6.61 -2.26 18.61
CA MET A 113 6.50 -1.17 17.64
C MET A 113 7.74 -1.09 16.76
N LEU A 114 8.93 -0.93 17.35
CA LEU A 114 10.16 -0.76 16.60
C LEU A 114 10.56 -2.00 15.78
N ARG A 115 10.25 -3.21 16.28
CA ARG A 115 10.44 -4.44 15.50
C ARG A 115 9.55 -4.47 14.26
N ALA A 116 8.27 -4.10 14.39
CA ALA A 116 7.35 -4.03 13.26
C ALA A 116 7.79 -2.95 12.26
N VAL A 117 8.18 -1.77 12.73
CA VAL A 117 8.69 -0.67 11.88
C VAL A 117 9.91 -1.11 11.06
N GLY A 118 10.86 -1.82 11.68
CA GLY A 118 12.07 -2.27 11.00
C GLY A 118 11.83 -3.24 9.83
N LEU A 119 10.67 -3.88 9.78
CA LEU A 119 10.27 -4.80 8.72
C LEU A 119 9.30 -4.20 7.70
N LEU A 120 8.70 -3.04 8.03
CA LEU A 120 7.60 -2.47 7.26
C LEU A 120 8.01 -2.02 5.85
N ARG A 121 9.12 -1.27 5.73
CA ARG A 121 9.61 -0.81 4.43
C ARG A 121 10.02 -1.98 3.51
N PRO A 122 10.83 -2.96 3.96
CA PRO A 122 11.16 -4.13 3.14
C PRO A 122 9.93 -4.92 2.68
N ALA A 123 8.94 -5.10 3.55
CA ALA A 123 7.70 -5.82 3.19
C ALA A 123 6.89 -5.04 2.14
N TYR A 124 6.74 -3.73 2.33
CA TYR A 124 6.07 -2.87 1.36
C TYR A 124 6.78 -2.89 0.00
N ASP A 125 8.10 -2.74 -0.04
CA ASP A 125 8.86 -2.68 -1.30
C ASP A 125 8.75 -4.00 -2.08
N LYS A 126 8.73 -5.15 -1.38
CA LYS A 126 8.47 -6.45 -2.03
C LYS A 126 7.07 -6.51 -2.61
N LEU A 127 6.05 -6.14 -1.85
CA LEU A 127 4.67 -6.13 -2.30
C LEU A 127 4.48 -5.20 -3.51
N ALA A 128 5.00 -3.98 -3.43
CA ALA A 128 4.98 -2.99 -4.49
C ALA A 128 5.63 -3.54 -5.77
N ALA A 129 6.80 -4.18 -5.65
CA ALA A 129 7.48 -4.80 -6.78
C ALA A 129 6.66 -5.96 -7.41
N ARG A 130 5.94 -6.76 -6.60
CA ARG A 130 5.06 -7.81 -7.12
C ARG A 130 3.90 -7.21 -7.92
N LEU A 131 3.32 -6.11 -7.44
CA LEU A 131 2.18 -5.43 -8.05
C LEU A 131 2.57 -4.40 -9.13
N GLY A 132 3.85 -4.31 -9.50
CA GLY A 132 4.30 -3.39 -10.55
C GLY A 132 4.28 -1.91 -10.15
N LEU A 133 4.18 -1.60 -8.86
CA LEU A 133 4.26 -0.25 -8.31
C LEU A 133 5.73 0.17 -8.26
N ARG A 134 6.15 1.07 -9.16
CA ARG A 134 7.48 1.69 -9.18
C ARG A 134 7.40 3.16 -8.84
#